data_AF-A0A7V4UHY3-F1
#
_entry.id   AF-A0A7V4UHY3-F1
#
_cell.length_a   1.000
_cell.length_b   1.000
_cell.length_c   1.000
_cell.angle_alpha   90.00
_cell.angle_beta   90.00
_cell.angle_gamma   90.00
#
_symmetry.space_group_name_H-M   'P 1'
#
loop_
_entity.id
_entity.type
_entity.pdbx_description
1 polymer ?
#
loop_
_entity_poly.entity_id
_entity_poly.type
_entity_poly.pdbx_seq_one_letter_code
_entity_poly.pdbx_strand_id
1 'polypeptide(L)'
;MKILATPEAFGTECPDSSDAAKPYLCLRSTGSEKIKNNKEKSKSMEQDQSLLEEILRAIVTYPEKIEVSRHVDEMGVLLSVKLDQSDAGIVIGKDGRAIKAIRSVMNLVGRRSKARVSVRLDVPDMPRSERSLSSAL
;
A
#
# COMPACT_ATOMS: atom_id res chain seq x y z
N MET A 1 -17.18 46.84 -28.80
CA MET A 1 -17.57 45.48 -28.35
C MET A 1 -17.04 44.44 -29.32
N LYS A 2 -15.97 43.73 -28.95
CA LYS A 2 -15.46 42.55 -29.66
C LYS A 2 -15.09 41.48 -28.62
N ILE A 3 -15.94 40.47 -28.57
CA ILE A 3 -15.70 39.03 -28.36
C ILE A 3 -14.36 38.67 -27.70
N LEU A 4 -14.42 38.22 -26.44
CA LEU A 4 -13.39 37.40 -25.81
C LEU A 4 -13.79 35.93 -25.96
N ALA A 5 -13.02 35.17 -26.72
CA ALA A 5 -13.07 33.71 -26.71
C ALA A 5 -11.66 33.12 -26.98
N THR A 6 -11.09 32.52 -25.92
CA THR A 6 -10.26 31.27 -25.88
C THR A 6 -8.91 31.23 -26.62
N PRO A 7 -8.06 30.18 -26.47
CA PRO A 7 -7.64 29.36 -25.31
C PRO A 7 -6.09 29.08 -25.31
N GLU A 8 -5.61 28.19 -24.43
CA GLU A 8 -4.34 27.43 -24.51
C GLU A 8 -2.99 28.13 -24.31
N ALA A 9 -2.33 27.83 -23.18
CA ALA A 9 -0.89 27.50 -23.12
C ALA A 9 -0.48 27.13 -21.68
N PHE A 10 -0.86 25.94 -21.21
CA PHE A 10 -0.10 25.26 -20.17
C PHE A 10 0.99 24.48 -20.91
N GLY A 11 2.19 25.05 -20.95
CA GLY A 11 3.31 24.57 -21.75
C GLY A 11 3.64 23.11 -21.48
N THR A 12 3.37 22.27 -22.47
CA THR A 12 4.10 21.03 -22.71
C THR A 12 5.35 21.38 -23.51
N GLU A 13 6.47 21.56 -22.83
CA GLU A 13 7.78 21.56 -23.47
C GLU A 13 8.63 20.52 -22.73
N CYS A 14 8.76 19.34 -23.34
CA CYS A 14 9.73 18.35 -22.95
C CYS A 14 11.09 18.83 -23.50
N PRO A 15 12.08 19.18 -22.67
CA PRO A 15 13.39 19.55 -23.19
C PRO A 15 14.10 18.33 -23.78
N ASP A 16 14.60 18.55 -24.98
CA ASP A 16 15.26 17.60 -25.87
C ASP A 16 16.45 16.86 -25.25
N SER A 17 16.65 15.68 -25.80
CA SER A 17 17.48 14.57 -25.35
C SER A 17 18.98 14.72 -25.63
N SER A 18 19.66 15.70 -25.04
CA SER A 18 21.13 15.70 -25.04
C SER A 18 21.75 16.58 -23.95
N ASP A 19 22.42 15.93 -23.00
CA ASP A 19 23.52 16.45 -22.18
C ASP A 19 23.24 17.56 -21.15
N ALA A 20 22.90 17.13 -19.93
CA ALA A 20 23.35 17.79 -18.71
C ALA A 20 23.53 16.78 -17.56
N ALA A 21 24.81 16.45 -17.34
CA ALA A 21 25.45 15.82 -16.18
C ALA A 21 24.60 15.61 -14.91
N LYS A 22 24.46 14.34 -14.53
CA LYS A 22 23.92 13.83 -13.27
C LYS A 22 24.88 14.12 -12.10
N PRO A 23 24.53 14.95 -11.09
CA PRO A 23 25.37 15.14 -9.90
C PRO A 23 25.07 14.11 -8.78
N TYR A 24 24.33 13.05 -9.06
CA TYR A 24 24.02 12.02 -8.06
C TYR A 24 24.54 10.66 -8.47
N LEU A 25 25.87 10.50 -8.48
CA LEU A 25 26.47 9.20 -8.23
C LEU A 25 27.90 9.36 -7.74
N CYS A 26 28.20 8.90 -6.52
CA CYS A 26 29.28 7.93 -6.30
C CYS A 26 29.24 7.42 -4.85
N LEU A 27 28.23 6.63 -4.48
CA LEU A 27 28.32 5.80 -3.28
C LEU A 27 29.25 4.62 -3.60
N ARG A 28 30.39 4.69 -2.94
CA ARG A 28 31.55 3.80 -3.02
C ARG A 28 31.14 2.33 -2.92
N SER A 29 31.65 1.55 -3.86
CA SER A 29 31.81 0.12 -3.73
C SER A 29 32.87 -0.19 -2.67
N THR A 30 32.49 -0.90 -1.62
CA THR A 30 33.35 -1.88 -0.95
C THR A 30 32.46 -2.94 -0.33
N GLY A 31 32.69 -4.21 -0.67
CA GLY A 31 32.18 -5.32 0.15
C GLY A 31 31.45 -6.38 -0.64
N SER A 32 32.22 -7.32 -1.18
CA SER A 32 31.73 -8.65 -1.55
C SER A 32 31.05 -9.31 -0.36
N GLU A 33 29.74 -9.51 -0.42
CA GLU A 33 29.11 -10.63 0.27
C GLU A 33 28.17 -11.35 -0.69
N LYS A 34 28.67 -12.46 -1.21
CA LYS A 34 27.89 -13.44 -1.93
C LYS A 34 26.79 -13.95 -0.99
N ILE A 35 25.54 -13.61 -1.27
CA ILE A 35 24.41 -14.44 -0.87
C ILE A 35 23.90 -15.11 -2.14
N LYS A 36 24.54 -16.23 -2.49
CA LYS A 36 23.87 -17.27 -3.27
C LYS A 36 22.72 -17.75 -2.41
N ASN A 37 21.48 -17.69 -2.88
CA ASN A 37 20.46 -18.59 -2.38
C ASN A 37 19.40 -18.84 -3.45
N ASN A 38 19.59 -19.99 -4.08
CA ASN A 38 18.61 -20.88 -4.68
C ASN A 38 17.39 -21.07 -3.73
N LYS A 39 16.53 -20.05 -3.67
CA LYS A 39 15.27 -20.02 -2.89
C LYS A 39 14.24 -19.18 -3.65
N GLU A 40 14.21 -19.26 -4.98
CA GLU A 40 13.37 -18.37 -5.81
C GLU A 40 11.98 -18.95 -6.11
N LYS A 41 11.76 -20.25 -5.88
CA LYS A 41 10.51 -20.91 -6.29
C LYS A 41 9.45 -21.06 -5.19
N SER A 42 9.84 -20.95 -3.91
CA SER A 42 8.91 -20.88 -2.76
C SER A 42 8.80 -19.48 -2.14
N LYS A 43 9.59 -18.50 -2.62
CA LYS A 43 9.67 -17.14 -2.05
C LYS A 43 8.49 -16.22 -2.43
N SER A 44 7.88 -16.39 -3.60
CA SER A 44 6.91 -15.41 -4.11
C SER A 44 5.58 -15.41 -3.36
N MET A 45 5.20 -16.54 -2.76
CA MET A 45 3.94 -16.67 -2.01
C MET A 45 4.00 -16.00 -0.63
N GLU A 46 5.20 -15.89 -0.06
CA GLU A 46 5.47 -15.33 1.27
C GLU A 46 5.81 -13.83 1.19
N GLN A 47 6.35 -13.37 0.05
CA GLN A 47 6.72 -11.97 -0.16
C GLN A 47 5.56 -10.99 0.04
N ASP A 48 4.38 -11.28 -0.53
CA ASP A 48 3.24 -10.38 -0.42
C ASP A 48 2.76 -10.22 1.03
N GLN A 49 2.76 -11.32 1.79
CA GLN A 49 2.39 -11.33 3.21
C GLN A 49 3.42 -10.59 4.06
N SER A 50 4.71 -10.92 3.92
CA SER A 50 5.77 -10.29 4.69
C SER A 50 5.84 -8.78 4.44
N LEU A 51 5.66 -8.34 3.19
CA LEU A 51 5.63 -6.91 2.87
C LEU A 51 4.45 -6.20 3.54
N LEU A 52 3.26 -6.81 3.53
CA LEU A 52 2.09 -6.24 4.19
C LEU A 52 2.31 -6.16 5.70
N GLU A 53 2.86 -7.20 6.32
CA GLU A 53 3.22 -7.19 7.73
C GLU A 53 4.24 -6.12 8.08
N GLU A 54 5.32 -5.98 7.30
CA GLU A 54 6.36 -4.97 7.54
C GLU A 54 5.78 -3.54 7.49
N ILE A 55 4.93 -3.27 6.49
CA ILE A 55 4.26 -1.97 6.35
C ILE A 55 3.36 -1.72 7.56
N LEU A 56 2.58 -2.71 7.98
CA LEU A 56 1.66 -2.56 9.11
C LEU A 56 2.42 -2.37 10.42
N ARG A 57 3.46 -3.16 10.69
CA ARG A 57 4.31 -3.02 11.88
C ARG A 57 4.95 -1.63 12.01
N ALA A 58 5.21 -0.95 10.90
CA ALA A 58 5.73 0.41 10.90
C ALA A 58 4.69 1.49 11.23
N ILE A 59 3.39 1.18 11.12
CA ILE A 59 2.28 2.14 11.29
C ILE A 59 1.54 1.94 12.61
N VAL A 60 1.38 0.68 13.04
CA VAL A 60 0.57 0.34 14.22
C VAL A 60 1.31 0.54 15.53
N THR A 61 0.54 0.65 16.62
CA THR A 61 1.09 0.74 17.98
C THR A 61 1.38 -0.64 18.56
N TYR A 62 0.54 -1.63 18.24
CA TYR A 62 0.62 -3.00 18.76
C TYR A 62 0.93 -4.01 17.64
N PRO A 63 2.20 -4.14 17.22
CA PRO A 63 2.59 -5.04 16.14
C PRO A 63 2.35 -6.53 16.47
N GLU A 64 2.22 -6.88 17.74
CA GLU A 64 1.98 -8.25 18.22
C GLU A 64 0.55 -8.76 17.96
N LYS A 65 -0.40 -7.86 17.71
CA LYS A 65 -1.81 -8.19 17.47
C LYS A 65 -2.17 -8.25 15.97
N ILE A 66 -1.19 -8.21 15.09
CA ILE A 66 -1.41 -8.31 13.64
C ILE A 66 -1.44 -9.79 13.24
N GLU A 67 -2.54 -10.23 12.64
CA GLU A 67 -2.63 -11.53 11.99
C GLU A 67 -2.97 -11.36 10.51
N VAL A 68 -2.15 -11.93 9.63
CA VAL A 68 -2.36 -11.88 8.17
C VAL A 68 -2.72 -13.27 7.66
N SER A 69 -3.90 -13.39 7.05
CA SER A 69 -4.40 -14.59 6.39
C SER A 69 -4.41 -14.41 4.88
N ARG A 70 -3.99 -15.45 4.14
CA ARG A 70 -3.97 -15.45 2.68
C ARG A 70 -4.90 -16.50 2.14
N HIS A 71 -5.78 -16.08 1.24
CA HIS A 71 -6.66 -16.95 0.47
C HIS A 71 -6.35 -16.75 -1.02
N VAL A 72 -6.17 -17.85 -1.75
CA VAL A 72 -5.88 -17.83 -3.17
C VAL A 72 -7.12 -18.31 -3.90
N ASP A 73 -7.67 -17.44 -4.74
CA ASP A 73 -8.83 -17.70 -5.58
C ASP A 73 -8.39 -17.85 -7.04
N GLU A 74 -9.30 -18.30 -7.90
CA GLU A 74 -9.04 -18.51 -9.34
C GLU A 74 -8.59 -17.24 -10.08
N MET A 75 -9.01 -16.05 -9.63
CA MET A 75 -8.69 -14.76 -10.27
C MET A 75 -7.68 -13.90 -9.50
N GLY A 76 -7.22 -14.32 -8.32
CA GLY A 76 -6.37 -13.47 -7.49
C GLY A 76 -6.06 -13.99 -6.09
N VAL A 77 -5.51 -13.09 -5.28
CA VAL A 77 -5.11 -13.35 -3.90
C VAL A 77 -5.87 -12.38 -3.00
N LEU A 78 -6.63 -12.91 -2.06
CA LEU A 78 -7.24 -12.15 -0.98
C LEU A 78 -6.31 -12.21 0.24
N LEU A 79 -5.83 -11.05 0.66
CA LEU A 79 -5.12 -10.88 1.92
C LEU A 79 -6.09 -10.29 2.94
N SER A 80 -6.39 -11.04 3.99
CA SER A 80 -7.19 -10.59 5.12
C SER A 80 -6.28 -10.28 6.29
N VAL A 81 -6.42 -9.09 6.85
CA VAL A 81 -5.63 -8.64 8.01
C VAL A 81 -6.57 -8.43 9.18
N LYS A 82 -6.30 -9.12 10.28
CA LYS A 82 -6.93 -8.85 11.58
C LYS A 82 -5.98 -8.03 12.43
N LEU A 83 -6.54 -7.03 13.11
CA LEU A 83 -5.81 -6.10 13.95
C LEU A 83 -6.73 -5.51 15.02
N ASP A 84 -6.14 -4.87 16.02
CA ASP A 84 -6.88 -4.23 17.11
C ASP A 84 -7.66 -3.01 16.60
N GLN A 85 -8.79 -2.70 17.25
CA GLN A 85 -9.65 -1.57 16.89
C GLN A 85 -8.89 -0.22 16.95
N SER A 86 -7.94 -0.11 17.88
CA SER A 86 -7.13 1.10 18.07
C SER A 86 -6.24 1.37 16.86
N ASP A 87 -5.66 0.33 16.27
CA ASP A 87 -4.78 0.41 15.12
C ASP A 87 -5.56 0.52 13.80
N ALA A 88 -6.77 -0.05 13.75
CA ALA A 88 -7.65 0.00 12.58
C ALA A 88 -7.91 1.45 12.12
N GLY A 89 -8.16 2.35 13.07
CA GLY A 89 -8.41 3.76 12.78
C GLY A 89 -7.22 4.44 12.09
N ILE A 90 -6.00 4.14 12.55
CA ILE A 90 -4.75 4.69 12.01
C ILE A 90 -4.50 4.13 10.60
N VAL A 91 -4.67 2.82 10.42
CA VAL A 91 -4.43 2.12 9.14
C VAL A 91 -5.43 2.54 8.06
N ILE A 92 -6.70 2.77 8.42
CA ILE A 92 -7.69 3.31 7.49
C ILE A 92 -7.36 4.76 7.17
N GLY A 93 -7.09 5.57 8.20
CA GLY A 93 -6.82 7.00 8.09
C GLY A 93 -8.05 7.81 7.65
N LYS A 94 -7.90 9.15 7.64
CA LYS A 94 -8.97 10.06 7.18
C LYS A 94 -9.32 9.77 5.71
N ASP A 95 -10.61 9.56 5.42
CA ASP A 95 -11.16 9.23 4.09
C ASP A 95 -10.61 7.93 3.45
N GLY A 96 -10.04 7.04 4.26
CA GLY A 96 -9.42 5.81 3.80
C GLY A 96 -8.12 6.04 3.02
N ARG A 97 -7.45 7.18 3.20
CA ARG A 97 -6.26 7.54 2.40
C ARG A 97 -5.10 6.57 2.61
N ALA A 98 -4.86 6.15 3.85
CA ALA A 98 -3.77 5.24 4.18
C ALA A 98 -4.01 3.84 3.59
N ILE A 99 -5.21 3.27 3.81
CA ILE A 99 -5.55 1.95 3.25
C ILE A 99 -5.57 1.93 1.71
N LYS A 100 -5.98 3.03 1.06
CA LYS A 100 -5.91 3.17 -0.40
C LYS A 100 -4.46 3.16 -0.91
N ALA A 101 -3.54 3.80 -0.20
CA ALA A 101 -2.12 3.79 -0.53
C ALA A 101 -1.53 2.38 -0.40
N ILE A 102 -1.80 1.70 0.71
CA ILE A 102 -1.36 0.30 0.94
C ILE A 102 -1.88 -0.61 -0.18
N ARG A 103 -3.16 -0.52 -0.53
CA ARG A 103 -3.74 -1.28 -1.66
C ARG A 103 -3.04 -1.00 -2.97
N SER A 104 -2.67 0.25 -3.23
CA SER A 104 -1.97 0.62 -4.47
C SER A 104 -0.57 0.00 -4.55
N VAL A 105 0.17 -0.02 -3.43
CA VAL A 105 1.47 -0.68 -3.33
C VAL A 105 1.32 -2.19 -3.52
N MET A 106 0.35 -2.82 -2.85
CA MET A 106 0.10 -4.27 -2.99
C MET A 106 -0.33 -4.65 -4.41
N ASN A 107 -1.12 -3.82 -5.08
CA ASN A 107 -1.45 -4.01 -6.50
C ASN A 107 -0.20 -4.01 -7.38
N LEU A 108 0.77 -3.12 -7.11
CA LEU A 108 2.02 -3.08 -7.87
C LEU A 108 2.86 -4.34 -7.66
N VAL A 109 2.91 -4.87 -6.42
CA VAL A 109 3.60 -6.12 -6.10
C VAL A 109 2.90 -7.31 -6.79
N GLY A 110 1.58 -7.40 -6.73
CA GLY A 110 0.78 -8.45 -7.37
C GLY A 110 0.93 -8.52 -8.89
N ARG A 111 1.22 -7.38 -9.56
CA ARG A 111 1.54 -7.37 -10.99
C ARG A 111 2.77 -8.21 -11.34
N ARG A 112 3.72 -8.37 -10.42
CA ARG A 112 4.90 -9.23 -10.63
C ARG A 112 4.53 -10.71 -10.59
N SER A 113 3.57 -11.10 -9.76
CA SER A 113 3.08 -12.46 -9.62
C SER A 113 1.91 -12.79 -10.57
N LYS A 114 1.54 -11.88 -11.48
CA LYS A 114 0.36 -11.97 -12.36
C LYS A 114 -0.96 -12.24 -11.61
N ALA A 115 -1.01 -11.90 -10.32
CA ALA A 115 -2.18 -12.09 -9.47
C ALA A 115 -2.75 -10.75 -9.03
N ARG A 116 -4.09 -10.63 -9.04
CA ARG A 116 -4.77 -9.45 -8.49
C ARG A 116 -4.80 -9.58 -6.98
N VAL A 117 -4.10 -8.70 -6.26
CA VAL A 117 -4.05 -8.72 -4.79
C VAL A 117 -5.15 -7.80 -4.24
N SER A 118 -6.05 -8.36 -3.43
CA SER A 118 -7.09 -7.60 -2.73
C SER A 118 -6.83 -7.64 -1.23
N VAL A 119 -6.73 -6.48 -0.60
CA VAL A 119 -6.52 -6.37 0.85
C VAL A 119 -7.85 -6.07 1.54
N ARG A 120 -8.24 -6.95 2.48
CA ARG A 120 -9.33 -6.78 3.44
C ARG A 120 -8.77 -6.53 4.83
N LEU A 121 -9.41 -5.60 5.53
CA LEU A 121 -9.13 -5.29 6.92
C LEU A 121 -10.33 -5.79 7.73
N ASP A 122 -10.11 -6.78 8.57
CA ASP A 122 -11.12 -7.33 9.46
C ASP A 122 -10.98 -6.61 10.81
N VAL A 123 -11.90 -5.67 11.06
CA VAL A 123 -11.94 -4.91 12.30
C VAL A 123 -12.98 -5.57 13.20
N PRO A 124 -12.63 -5.97 14.44
CA PRO A 124 -13.63 -6.44 15.39
C PRO A 124 -14.59 -5.28 15.71
N ASP A 125 -15.89 -5.49 15.47
CA ASP A 125 -16.90 -4.47 15.73
C ASP A 125 -16.95 -4.10 17.21
N MET A 126 -16.73 -2.83 17.52
CA MET A 126 -17.06 -2.28 18.83
C MET A 126 -18.58 -2.22 18.97
N PRO A 127 -19.19 -2.67 20.09
CA PRO A 127 -20.62 -2.51 20.29
C PRO A 127 -20.94 -1.03 20.23
N ARG A 128 -21.61 -0.60 19.14
CA ARG A 128 -22.13 0.76 19.02
C ARG A 128 -23.04 0.98 20.21
N SER A 129 -22.59 1.77 21.18
CA SER A 129 -23.40 2.15 22.33
C SER A 129 -24.74 2.67 21.82
N GLU A 130 -25.85 2.05 22.23
CA GLU A 130 -27.22 2.47 21.97
C GLU A 130 -27.44 3.91 22.47
N ARG A 131 -27.03 4.90 21.68
CA ARG A 131 -27.28 6.32 21.91
C ARG A 131 -28.43 6.77 21.03
N SER A 132 -29.62 6.22 21.26
CA SER A 132 -30.85 6.81 20.68
C SER A 132 -32.15 6.57 21.43
N LEU A 133 -32.21 5.74 22.48
CA LEU A 133 -33.49 5.45 23.15
C LEU A 133 -33.85 6.38 24.32
N SER A 134 -33.20 7.55 24.48
CA SER A 134 -33.54 8.50 25.55
C SER A 134 -34.14 9.83 25.07
N SER A 135 -34.41 10.00 23.77
CA SER A 135 -34.98 11.25 23.22
C SER A 135 -36.50 11.22 23.00
N ALA A 136 -37.21 10.18 23.46
CA ALA A 136 -38.64 9.99 23.18
C ALA A 136 -39.50 9.69 24.43
N LEU A 137 -39.13 10.24 25.59
CA LEU A 137 -40.01 10.41 26.76
C LEU A 137 -40.30 11.91 26.94
#